data_AF-A0A4S4MWG3-F1
#
_entry.id   AF-A0A4S4MWG3-F1
#
_cell.length_a   1.000
_cell.length_b   1.000
_cell.length_c   1.000
_cell.angle_alpha   90.00
_cell.angle_beta   90.00
_cell.angle_gamma   90.00
#
_symmetry.space_group_name_H-M   'P 1'
#
loop_
_entity.id
_entity.type
_entity.pdbx_description
1 polymer ?
#
loop_
_entity_poly.entity_id
_entity_poly.type
_entity_poly.pdbx_seq_one_letter_code
_entity_poly.pdbx_strand_id
1 'polypeptide(L)'
;MARTKGPTHTWISAIPVPSRKNGKPGPAKGSVKTVSFAGQNFPVSPVLDTLYWYMAERHRMHQHRLAGEDPPWSNDEIMNSFPFTNVFRVYDRTTQYILRNVIRKGSQDLEEMCFRVILFRLFNKLDTWEHMEELLGTPTLKWSEFDVETYDSVLSDLAADGTALYCGCYISPAPPFGWHKNHSNHLRLVQVMMDNKLPVELKGFKHLKDANGRLCLYPSIGAFIAQQYVHHALVLIRLSSSRFARHVNRLLLDLNMTPHFKWSEREWAALGPGSSACLRKIFGPSVSRYEQEALQYLYESQMSHFTRLGIVKNQVPRLCDARPAGVSSVDIEHSLCECEKYSRGRFPHIKGKRTVVGRPYVQNRERITAELPSHWLQPLPKPPPPPAPPAVHEANGVPFYEVSHIVAERNVESGRYLVRWVGYGPEDDWWLTEKELEDGAGEVLQMWNNTKDRINKRIEALR
;
A
#
# COMPACT_ATOMS: atom_id res chain seq x y z
N MET A 1 9.05 -52.75 -1.53
CA MET A 1 8.03 -51.92 -0.84
C MET A 1 7.65 -50.76 -1.76
N ALA A 2 6.37 -50.64 -2.07
CA ALA A 2 5.85 -49.78 -3.13
C ALA A 2 6.05 -48.29 -2.82
N ARG A 3 6.69 -47.56 -3.74
CA ARG A 3 6.61 -46.10 -3.82
C ARG A 3 5.20 -45.74 -4.28
N THR A 4 4.36 -45.26 -3.37
CA THR A 4 3.10 -44.60 -3.72
C THR A 4 3.43 -43.37 -4.56
N LYS A 5 3.16 -43.45 -5.87
CA LYS A 5 3.13 -42.29 -6.76
C LYS A 5 2.05 -41.34 -6.22
N GLY A 6 2.47 -40.19 -5.72
CA GLY A 6 1.56 -39.08 -5.45
C GLY A 6 0.82 -38.67 -6.73
N PRO A 7 -0.32 -37.96 -6.62
CA PRO A 7 -1.12 -37.58 -7.77
C PRO A 7 -0.25 -36.82 -8.77
N THR A 8 -0.24 -37.28 -10.02
CA THR A 8 0.37 -36.58 -11.14
C THR A 8 -0.36 -35.26 -11.33
N HIS A 9 0.18 -34.18 -10.76
CA HIS A 9 -0.26 -32.83 -11.09
C HIS A 9 -0.02 -32.64 -12.59
N THR A 10 -1.08 -32.64 -13.38
CA THR A 10 -1.05 -32.17 -14.76
C THR A 10 -0.64 -30.70 -14.72
N TRP A 11 0.64 -30.45 -14.99
CA TRP A 11 1.23 -29.13 -14.89
C TRP A 11 0.59 -28.18 -15.88
N ILE A 12 0.28 -27.00 -15.36
CA ILE A 12 -0.16 -25.84 -16.11
C ILE A 12 0.96 -25.47 -17.11
N SER A 13 0.64 -25.43 -18.39
CA SER A 13 1.56 -25.03 -19.47
C SER A 13 2.24 -23.68 -19.16
N ALA A 14 3.49 -23.51 -19.58
CA ALA A 14 4.21 -22.23 -19.47
C ALA A 14 3.37 -21.08 -20.05
N ILE A 15 3.34 -19.93 -19.37
CA ILE A 15 2.62 -18.75 -19.85
C ILE A 15 3.49 -18.09 -20.91
N PRO A 16 3.07 -18.04 -22.20
CA PRO A 16 3.89 -17.45 -23.26
C PRO A 16 4.22 -16.00 -22.93
N VAL A 17 5.50 -15.64 -23.01
CA VAL A 17 5.94 -14.26 -22.82
C VAL A 17 5.30 -13.39 -23.93
N PRO A 18 4.65 -12.26 -23.59
CA PRO A 18 4.10 -11.34 -24.59
C PRO A 18 5.18 -10.97 -25.61
N SER A 19 4.83 -11.11 -26.89
CA SER A 19 5.77 -11.33 -28.00
C SER A 19 6.92 -10.30 -28.09
N ARG A 20 8.12 -10.80 -28.37
CA ARG A 20 9.23 -10.06 -29.00
C ARG A 20 9.28 -10.52 -30.46
N LYS A 21 8.68 -9.81 -31.42
CA LYS A 21 8.89 -10.15 -32.85
C LYS A 21 10.15 -9.45 -33.36
N ASN A 22 11.18 -10.23 -33.69
CA ASN A 22 12.38 -9.81 -34.44
C ASN A 22 13.06 -8.53 -33.92
N GLY A 23 13.34 -8.45 -32.62
CA GLY A 23 14.06 -7.31 -32.04
C GLY A 23 13.34 -5.96 -32.11
N LYS A 24 12.10 -5.91 -32.63
CA LYS A 24 11.26 -4.71 -32.69
C LYS A 24 10.02 -4.90 -31.80
N PRO A 25 9.55 -3.86 -31.10
CA PRO A 25 8.33 -3.92 -30.30
C PRO A 25 7.11 -3.93 -31.23
N GLY A 26 6.81 -5.09 -31.83
CA GLY A 26 5.59 -5.33 -32.57
C GLY A 26 4.48 -5.80 -31.62
N PRO A 27 3.26 -5.24 -31.69
CA PRO A 27 2.15 -5.72 -30.87
C PRO A 27 1.84 -7.21 -31.12
N ALA A 28 1.53 -7.95 -30.07
CA ALA A 28 0.95 -9.29 -30.19
C ALA A 28 -0.40 -9.23 -30.93
N LYS A 29 -0.79 -10.33 -31.59
CA LYS A 29 -2.10 -10.42 -32.25
C LYS A 29 -3.19 -10.18 -31.19
N GLY A 30 -3.99 -9.11 -31.34
CA GLY A 30 -4.97 -8.68 -30.33
C GLY A 30 -4.46 -7.69 -29.29
N SER A 31 -3.37 -6.96 -29.53
CA SER A 31 -2.93 -5.87 -28.64
C SER A 31 -3.95 -4.74 -28.59
N VAL A 32 -4.29 -4.28 -27.40
CA VAL A 32 -5.09 -3.05 -27.22
C VAL A 32 -4.22 -1.85 -27.56
N LYS A 33 -4.66 -1.00 -28.50
CA LYS A 33 -3.92 0.21 -28.90
C LYS A 33 -4.32 1.44 -28.09
N THR A 34 -5.57 1.48 -27.69
CA THR A 34 -6.18 2.60 -26.95
C THR A 34 -7.20 2.05 -25.96
N VAL A 35 -7.33 2.71 -24.81
CA VAL A 35 -8.35 2.42 -23.80
C VAL A 35 -9.04 3.72 -23.40
N SER A 36 -10.24 3.59 -22.84
CA SER A 36 -11.04 4.73 -22.43
C SER A 36 -11.42 4.59 -20.95
N PHE A 37 -11.14 5.62 -20.17
CA PHE A 37 -11.58 5.76 -18.77
C PHE A 37 -11.59 7.25 -18.40
N ALA A 38 -12.37 7.63 -17.39
CA ALA A 38 -12.56 9.02 -16.97
C ALA A 38 -13.00 9.98 -18.13
N GLY A 39 -13.76 9.46 -19.11
CA GLY A 39 -14.17 10.21 -20.30
C GLY A 39 -13.03 10.59 -21.26
N GLN A 40 -11.83 10.01 -21.08
CA GLN A 40 -10.65 10.28 -21.89
C GLN A 40 -10.16 9.02 -22.60
N ASN A 41 -9.45 9.19 -23.72
CA ASN A 41 -8.81 8.11 -24.46
C ASN A 41 -7.29 8.14 -24.22
N PHE A 42 -6.72 7.00 -23.85
CA PHE A 42 -5.29 6.86 -23.60
C PHE A 42 -4.65 5.87 -24.57
N PRO A 43 -3.47 6.18 -25.15
CA PRO A 43 -2.70 5.20 -25.90
C PRO A 43 -2.21 4.10 -24.95
N VAL A 44 -1.99 2.90 -25.47
CA VAL A 44 -1.50 1.76 -24.70
C VAL A 44 -0.17 1.26 -25.25
N SER A 45 0.80 1.08 -24.36
CA SER A 45 2.08 0.43 -24.68
C SER A 45 2.06 -1.07 -24.34
N PRO A 46 3.05 -1.86 -24.84
CA PRO A 46 3.21 -3.27 -24.49
C PRO A 46 3.41 -3.55 -22.98
N VAL A 47 3.64 -2.51 -22.17
CA VAL A 47 3.77 -2.65 -20.71
C VAL A 47 2.45 -3.08 -20.07
N LEU A 48 1.29 -2.80 -20.68
CA LEU A 48 -0.01 -3.30 -20.18
C LEU A 48 -0.06 -4.83 -20.18
N ASP A 49 0.24 -5.42 -21.34
CA ASP A 49 0.26 -6.88 -21.51
C ASP A 49 1.30 -7.52 -20.59
N THR A 50 2.42 -6.83 -20.40
CA THR A 50 3.48 -7.25 -19.49
C THR A 50 3.05 -7.24 -18.03
N LEU A 51 2.21 -6.30 -17.59
CA LEU A 51 1.71 -6.24 -16.21
C LEU A 51 0.91 -7.50 -15.86
N TYR A 52 -0.05 -7.88 -16.69
CA TYR A 52 -0.90 -9.06 -16.43
C TYR A 52 -0.13 -10.37 -16.58
N TRP A 53 0.74 -10.47 -17.59
CA TRP A 53 1.66 -11.61 -17.70
C TRP A 53 2.59 -11.70 -16.47
N TYR A 54 3.16 -10.58 -16.04
CA TYR A 54 4.04 -10.50 -14.88
C TYR A 54 3.34 -11.00 -13.62
N MET A 55 2.09 -10.58 -13.38
CA MET A 55 1.31 -11.05 -12.23
C MET A 55 1.10 -12.57 -12.28
N ALA A 56 0.65 -13.11 -13.42
CA ALA A 56 0.42 -14.55 -13.54
C ALA A 56 1.72 -15.37 -13.38
N GLU A 57 2.79 -14.95 -14.04
CA GLU A 57 4.07 -15.65 -13.97
C GLU A 57 4.72 -15.54 -12.59
N ARG A 58 4.67 -14.35 -11.96
CA ARG A 58 5.23 -14.16 -10.62
C ARG A 58 4.46 -14.97 -9.57
N HIS A 59 3.14 -15.09 -9.71
CA HIS A 59 2.34 -15.97 -8.85
C HIS A 59 2.70 -17.44 -9.07
N ARG A 60 2.86 -17.89 -10.33
CA ARG A 60 3.31 -19.23 -10.68
C ARG A 60 4.67 -19.57 -10.06
N MET A 61 5.64 -18.65 -10.14
CA MET A 61 6.94 -18.81 -9.49
C MET A 61 6.81 -18.99 -7.96
N HIS A 62 5.88 -18.28 -7.32
CA HIS A 62 5.63 -18.44 -5.89
C HIS A 62 5.05 -19.83 -5.57
N GLN A 63 4.13 -20.34 -6.41
CA GLN A 63 3.56 -21.68 -6.26
C GLN A 63 4.62 -22.78 -6.41
N HIS A 64 5.53 -22.69 -7.39
CA HIS A 64 6.64 -23.64 -7.54
C HIS A 64 7.56 -23.66 -6.31
N ARG A 65 7.86 -22.48 -5.76
CA ARG A 65 8.63 -22.37 -4.50
C ARG A 65 7.91 -23.01 -3.32
N LEU A 66 6.58 -22.86 -3.23
CA LEU A 66 5.79 -23.50 -2.18
C LEU A 66 5.73 -25.03 -2.34
N ALA A 67 5.70 -25.52 -3.58
CA ALA A 67 5.77 -26.93 -3.89
C ALA A 67 7.16 -27.56 -3.62
N GLY A 68 8.18 -26.74 -3.30
CA GLY A 68 9.54 -27.19 -3.01
C GLY A 68 10.34 -27.54 -4.26
N GLU A 69 9.96 -27.00 -5.42
CA GLU A 69 10.69 -27.21 -6.67
C GLU A 69 12.01 -26.42 -6.70
N ASP A 70 13.00 -26.98 -7.39
CA ASP A 70 14.31 -26.35 -7.59
C ASP A 70 14.24 -25.21 -8.63
N PRO A 71 15.09 -24.18 -8.50
CA PRO A 71 15.19 -23.11 -9.50
C PRO A 71 15.78 -23.63 -10.82
N PRO A 72 15.56 -22.92 -11.96
CA PRO A 72 14.80 -21.68 -12.08
C PRO A 72 13.28 -21.90 -12.09
N TRP A 73 12.53 -21.05 -11.39
CA TRP A 73 11.06 -21.14 -11.30
C TRP A 73 10.32 -20.49 -12.47
N SER A 74 11.05 -19.84 -13.37
CA SER A 74 10.55 -19.20 -14.59
C SER A 74 11.50 -19.44 -15.75
N ASN A 75 10.97 -19.41 -16.97
CA ASN A 75 11.80 -19.34 -18.18
C ASN A 75 12.24 -17.91 -18.52
N ASP A 76 11.77 -16.89 -17.78
CA ASP A 76 12.17 -15.50 -17.97
C ASP A 76 13.46 -15.17 -17.20
N GLU A 77 14.52 -14.86 -17.93
CA GLU A 77 15.83 -14.55 -17.37
C GLU A 77 15.82 -13.34 -16.44
N ILE A 78 14.99 -12.31 -16.72
CA ILE A 78 14.95 -11.09 -15.91
C ILE A 78 14.37 -11.43 -14.53
N MET A 79 13.27 -12.18 -14.47
CA MET A 79 12.63 -12.60 -13.21
C MET A 79 13.55 -13.49 -12.36
N ASN A 80 14.39 -14.31 -12.98
CA ASN A 80 15.37 -15.13 -12.27
C ASN A 80 16.59 -14.33 -11.81
N SER A 81 16.96 -13.27 -12.51
CA SER A 81 18.20 -12.51 -12.28
C SER A 81 18.07 -11.38 -11.26
N PHE A 82 16.86 -10.90 -10.97
CA PHE A 82 16.65 -9.73 -10.09
C PHE A 82 15.59 -10.02 -9.01
N PRO A 83 15.73 -9.43 -7.81
CA PRO A 83 14.76 -9.64 -6.75
C PRO A 83 13.44 -8.97 -7.12
N PHE A 84 12.34 -9.69 -7.06
CA PHE A 84 10.98 -9.14 -7.20
C PHE A 84 10.10 -9.62 -6.05
N THR A 85 9.22 -8.74 -5.57
CA THR A 85 8.23 -9.10 -4.55
C THR A 85 7.16 -10.05 -5.14
N ASN A 86 6.31 -10.60 -4.29
CA ASN A 86 5.20 -11.43 -4.75
C ASN A 86 4.04 -10.56 -5.24
N VAL A 87 3.09 -11.13 -5.99
CA VAL A 87 1.87 -10.42 -6.41
C VAL A 87 1.04 -10.02 -5.20
N PHE A 88 0.79 -10.98 -4.32
CA PHE A 88 0.13 -10.75 -3.04
C PHE A 88 1.18 -10.40 -2.00
N ARG A 89 1.15 -9.14 -1.53
CA ARG A 89 2.12 -8.60 -0.57
C ARG A 89 2.19 -9.42 0.72
N VAL A 90 1.07 -10.03 1.14
CA VAL A 90 1.04 -10.87 2.35
C VAL A 90 2.11 -11.96 2.32
N TYR A 91 2.49 -12.45 1.14
CA TYR A 91 3.52 -13.48 0.96
C TYR A 91 4.96 -12.95 0.95
N ASP A 92 5.18 -11.65 1.05
CA ASP A 92 6.52 -11.09 1.17
C ASP A 92 7.13 -11.41 2.54
N ARG A 93 8.45 -11.66 2.58
CA ARG A 93 9.18 -12.08 3.80
C ARG A 93 8.88 -11.20 5.00
N THR A 94 8.97 -9.88 4.84
CA THR A 94 8.70 -8.93 5.93
C THR A 94 7.24 -8.97 6.38
N THR A 95 6.29 -9.11 5.47
CA THR A 95 4.87 -9.16 5.83
C THR A 95 4.51 -10.50 6.50
N GLN A 96 5.09 -11.62 6.07
CA GLN A 96 5.00 -12.90 6.76
C GLN A 96 5.58 -12.82 8.19
N TYR A 97 6.69 -12.11 8.37
CA TYR A 97 7.26 -11.86 9.70
C TYR A 97 6.31 -11.04 10.58
N ILE A 98 5.74 -9.94 10.07
CA ILE A 98 4.74 -9.13 10.79
C ILE A 98 3.57 -10.00 11.24
N LEU A 99 2.99 -10.79 10.32
CA LEU A 99 1.86 -11.65 10.64
C LEU A 99 2.18 -12.65 11.77
N ARG A 100 3.34 -13.32 11.68
CA ARG A 100 3.71 -14.40 12.61
C ARG A 100 4.22 -13.91 13.96
N ASN A 101 5.04 -12.86 13.96
CA ASN A 101 5.79 -12.43 15.14
C ASN A 101 5.25 -11.14 15.76
N VAL A 102 4.67 -10.23 14.97
CA VAL A 102 4.19 -8.93 15.49
C VAL A 102 2.70 -8.99 15.82
N ILE A 103 1.89 -9.60 14.94
CA ILE A 103 0.42 -9.64 15.09
C ILE A 103 -0.01 -10.80 16.00
N ARG A 104 0.38 -12.02 15.67
CA ARG A 104 -0.13 -13.24 16.33
C ARG A 104 0.45 -13.51 17.72
N LYS A 105 1.57 -12.89 18.08
CA LYS A 105 2.13 -12.96 19.44
C LYS A 105 1.55 -11.85 20.32
N GLY A 106 1.46 -12.11 21.61
CA GLY A 106 1.03 -11.12 22.61
C GLY A 106 -0.49 -10.89 22.68
N SER A 107 -0.88 -9.86 23.42
CA SER A 107 -2.29 -9.48 23.55
C SER A 107 -2.91 -9.19 22.18
N GLN A 108 -4.12 -9.71 21.98
CA GLN A 108 -4.91 -9.50 20.75
C GLN A 108 -5.85 -8.29 20.85
N ASP A 109 -5.70 -7.48 21.91
CA ASP A 109 -6.45 -6.23 22.07
C ASP A 109 -6.09 -5.22 20.97
N LEU A 110 -7.05 -4.34 20.65
CA LEU A 110 -6.93 -3.36 19.57
C LEU A 110 -5.70 -2.46 19.73
N GLU A 111 -5.56 -1.81 20.88
CA GLU A 111 -4.46 -0.87 21.13
C GLU A 111 -3.11 -1.61 21.14
N GLU A 112 -3.04 -2.79 21.75
CA GLU A 112 -1.82 -3.60 21.84
C GLU A 112 -1.32 -4.07 20.46
N MET A 113 -2.20 -4.59 19.59
CA MET A 113 -1.79 -4.96 18.22
C MET A 113 -1.44 -3.75 17.37
N CYS A 114 -2.21 -2.67 17.46
CA CYS A 114 -1.90 -1.44 16.72
C CYS A 114 -0.55 -0.88 17.14
N PHE A 115 -0.25 -0.84 18.43
CA PHE A 115 1.05 -0.42 18.95
C PHE A 115 2.19 -1.22 18.34
N ARG A 116 2.13 -2.57 18.42
CA ARG A 116 3.17 -3.45 17.87
C ARG A 116 3.36 -3.25 16.37
N VAL A 117 2.27 -3.16 15.61
CA VAL A 117 2.33 -2.97 14.15
C VAL A 117 2.88 -1.58 13.78
N ILE A 118 2.44 -0.51 14.45
CA ILE A 118 2.94 0.85 14.23
C ILE A 118 4.43 0.92 14.56
N LEU A 119 4.84 0.42 15.73
CA LEU A 119 6.22 0.42 16.17
C LEU A 119 7.12 -0.35 15.20
N PHE A 120 6.75 -1.58 14.84
CA PHE A 120 7.51 -2.36 13.86
C PHE A 120 7.65 -1.58 12.55
N ARG A 121 6.57 -0.95 12.07
CA ARG A 121 6.55 -0.35 10.74
C ARG A 121 7.47 0.86 10.63
N LEU A 122 7.65 1.65 11.68
CA LEU A 122 8.55 2.81 11.65
C LEU A 122 10.02 2.41 11.43
N PHE A 123 10.47 1.27 11.97
CA PHE A 123 11.82 0.73 11.75
C PHE A 123 11.90 -0.19 10.52
N ASN A 124 10.83 -0.94 10.26
CA ASN A 124 10.65 -1.87 9.15
C ASN A 124 11.82 -2.87 8.99
N LYS A 125 12.40 -3.33 10.10
CA LYS A 125 13.55 -4.25 10.15
C LYS A 125 13.31 -5.33 11.20
N LEU A 126 13.58 -6.59 10.82
CA LEU A 126 13.37 -7.76 11.67
C LEU A 126 14.31 -7.71 12.89
N ASP A 127 15.61 -7.56 12.66
CA ASP A 127 16.62 -7.57 13.74
C ASP A 127 16.33 -6.50 14.81
N THR A 128 15.91 -5.30 14.39
CA THR A 128 15.55 -4.23 15.34
C THR A 128 14.38 -4.62 16.23
N TRP A 129 13.38 -5.32 15.67
CA TRP A 129 12.26 -5.84 16.44
C TRP A 129 12.69 -6.93 17.41
N GLU A 130 13.51 -7.89 16.94
CA GLU A 130 13.99 -9.01 17.76
C GLU A 130 14.83 -8.50 18.95
N HIS A 131 15.72 -7.53 18.74
CA HIS A 131 16.47 -6.91 19.83
C HIS A 131 15.59 -6.14 20.82
N MET A 132 14.56 -5.42 20.34
CA MET A 132 13.61 -4.77 21.25
C MET A 132 12.85 -5.82 22.08
N GLU A 133 12.35 -6.90 21.47
CA GLU A 133 11.65 -7.97 22.23
C GLU A 133 12.55 -8.62 23.29
N GLU A 134 13.79 -8.93 22.93
CA GLU A 134 14.77 -9.54 23.84
C GLU A 134 15.07 -8.63 25.06
N LEU A 135 15.27 -7.33 24.82
CA LEU A 135 15.71 -6.40 25.84
C LEU A 135 14.57 -5.74 26.64
N LEU A 136 13.38 -5.59 26.06
CA LEU A 136 12.31 -4.73 26.62
C LEU A 136 11.01 -5.47 26.94
N GLY A 137 10.76 -6.64 26.36
CA GLY A 137 9.44 -7.26 26.48
C GLY A 137 9.42 -8.66 25.93
N THR A 138 10.09 -9.60 26.58
CA THR A 138 10.02 -11.02 26.22
C THR A 138 8.73 -11.63 26.78
N PRO A 139 7.86 -12.28 25.98
CA PRO A 139 8.06 -12.72 24.59
C PRO A 139 7.53 -11.76 23.51
N THR A 140 6.93 -10.62 23.88
CA THR A 140 6.48 -9.55 22.95
C THR A 140 6.29 -8.21 23.68
N LEU A 141 6.49 -7.11 22.95
CA LEU A 141 6.31 -5.74 23.42
C LEU A 141 4.83 -5.40 23.71
N LYS A 142 4.57 -4.56 24.71
CA LYS A 142 3.23 -4.11 25.09
C LYS A 142 3.13 -2.59 25.19
N TRP A 143 1.98 -2.05 24.80
CA TRP A 143 1.68 -0.62 24.95
C TRP A 143 1.54 -0.22 26.42
N SER A 144 0.89 -1.06 27.22
CA SER A 144 0.72 -0.86 28.66
C SER A 144 2.03 -0.74 29.45
N GLU A 145 3.13 -1.25 28.90
CA GLU A 145 4.48 -1.24 29.48
C GLU A 145 5.44 -0.31 28.69
N PHE A 146 4.93 0.44 27.71
CA PHE A 146 5.76 1.28 26.86
C PHE A 146 6.26 2.51 27.62
N ASP A 147 7.59 2.59 27.78
CA ASP A 147 8.29 3.77 28.26
C ASP A 147 9.25 4.30 27.18
N VAL A 148 9.03 5.54 26.77
CA VAL A 148 9.74 6.13 25.62
C VAL A 148 11.24 6.27 25.85
N GLU A 149 11.67 6.59 27.08
CA GLU A 149 13.08 6.81 27.41
C GLU A 149 13.84 5.48 27.47
N THR A 150 13.21 4.44 28.03
CA THR A 150 13.79 3.08 28.06
C THR A 150 13.99 2.54 26.64
N TYR A 151 12.98 2.69 25.77
CA TYR A 151 13.10 2.28 24.36
C TYR A 151 14.17 3.10 23.62
N ASP A 152 14.26 4.40 23.89
CA ASP A 152 15.23 5.28 23.25
C ASP A 152 16.67 4.94 23.67
N SER A 153 16.89 4.57 24.93
CA SER A 153 18.18 4.08 25.43
C SER A 153 18.60 2.81 24.71
N VAL A 154 17.74 1.79 24.67
CA VAL A 154 18.04 0.50 24.01
C VAL A 154 18.39 0.70 22.54
N LEU A 155 17.60 1.49 21.81
CA LEU A 155 17.89 1.76 20.40
C LEU A 155 19.14 2.62 20.20
N SER A 156 19.43 3.51 21.15
CA SER A 156 20.65 4.32 21.15
C SER A 156 21.90 3.47 21.33
N ASP A 157 21.86 2.49 22.23
CA ASP A 157 22.98 1.58 22.50
C ASP A 157 23.24 0.68 21.27
N LEU A 158 22.19 0.08 20.70
CA LEU A 158 22.28 -0.68 19.47
C LEU A 158 22.89 0.14 18.32
N ALA A 159 22.47 1.40 18.18
CA ALA A 159 23.00 2.29 17.16
C ALA A 159 24.47 2.68 17.41
N ALA A 160 24.88 2.85 18.67
CA ALA A 160 26.25 3.15 19.06
C ALA A 160 27.19 1.97 18.73
N ASP A 161 26.70 0.74 18.85
CA ASP A 161 27.41 -0.49 18.46
C ASP A 161 27.45 -0.72 16.93
N GLY A 162 26.95 0.22 16.13
CA GLY A 162 26.96 0.16 14.67
C GLY A 162 25.80 -0.64 14.06
N THR A 163 24.81 -1.04 14.85
CA THR A 163 23.64 -1.76 14.35
C THR A 163 22.72 -0.82 13.56
N ALA A 164 22.53 -1.11 12.27
CA ALA A 164 21.57 -0.38 11.45
C ALA A 164 20.14 -0.66 11.93
N LEU A 165 19.44 0.36 12.46
CA LEU A 165 18.09 0.21 13.01
C LEU A 165 16.97 0.12 11.94
N TYR A 166 17.24 0.58 10.73
CA TYR A 166 16.24 0.69 9.66
C TYR A 166 16.58 -0.19 8.46
N CYS A 167 15.56 -0.70 7.78
CA CYS A 167 15.75 -1.31 6.46
C CYS A 167 15.96 -0.23 5.38
N GLY A 168 16.74 -0.53 4.34
CA GLY A 168 16.96 0.37 3.20
C GLY A 168 15.74 0.63 2.30
N CYS A 169 14.59 0.02 2.61
CA CYS A 169 13.34 0.17 1.87
C CYS A 169 12.22 0.66 2.79
N TYR A 170 11.32 1.48 2.23
CA TYR A 170 10.14 2.03 2.92
C TYR A 170 10.44 2.87 4.16
N ILE A 171 11.61 3.53 4.19
CA ILE A 171 12.04 4.43 5.26
C ILE A 171 11.04 5.57 5.43
N SER A 172 10.49 5.71 6.64
CA SER A 172 9.77 6.91 7.06
C SER A 172 10.78 8.00 7.44
N PRO A 173 10.66 9.23 6.95
CA PRO A 173 11.41 10.35 7.51
C PRO A 173 11.07 10.50 9.00
N ALA A 174 12.05 10.78 9.84
CA ALA A 174 11.77 11.11 11.24
C ALA A 174 10.94 12.39 11.33
N PRO A 175 9.92 12.46 12.19
CA PRO A 175 9.19 13.71 12.40
C PRO A 175 10.11 14.75 13.05
N PRO A 176 9.97 16.04 12.71
CA PRO A 176 10.84 17.09 13.22
C PRO A 176 10.43 17.51 14.65
N PHE A 177 10.42 16.58 15.60
CA PHE A 177 9.98 16.89 16.97
C PHE A 177 11.06 17.59 17.79
N GLY A 178 12.33 17.48 17.41
CA GLY A 178 13.44 18.26 17.98
C GLY A 178 14.58 17.42 18.55
N TRP A 179 14.42 16.09 18.63
CA TRP A 179 15.47 15.20 19.10
C TRP A 179 16.53 14.97 18.02
N HIS A 180 17.79 14.83 18.44
CA HIS A 180 18.92 14.65 17.52
C HIS A 180 18.88 13.34 16.72
N LYS A 181 18.40 12.24 17.33
CA LYS A 181 18.39 10.93 16.69
C LYS A 181 17.02 10.64 16.05
N ASN A 182 17.03 10.00 14.88
CA ASN A 182 15.80 9.69 14.15
C ASN A 182 14.89 8.72 14.91
N HIS A 183 15.45 7.71 15.61
CA HIS A 183 14.66 6.75 16.38
C HIS A 183 13.97 7.42 17.58
N SER A 184 14.61 8.38 18.23
CA SER A 184 14.02 9.15 19.33
C SER A 184 12.75 9.87 18.89
N ASN A 185 12.77 10.49 17.70
CA ASN A 185 11.59 11.14 17.12
C ASN A 185 10.52 10.12 16.69
N HIS A 186 10.90 8.96 16.15
CA HIS A 186 9.94 7.90 15.78
C HIS A 186 9.24 7.28 16.99
N LEU A 187 9.96 7.00 18.08
CA LEU A 187 9.34 6.46 19.31
C LEU A 187 8.31 7.43 19.88
N ARG A 188 8.61 8.72 19.87
CA ARG A 188 7.69 9.78 20.28
C ARG A 188 6.49 9.90 19.33
N LEU A 189 6.67 9.61 18.03
CA LEU A 189 5.53 9.50 17.11
C LEU A 189 4.60 8.34 17.48
N VAL A 190 5.14 7.18 17.86
CA VAL A 190 4.33 6.06 18.38
C VAL A 190 3.53 6.52 19.60
N GLN A 191 4.20 7.17 20.56
CA GLN A 191 3.55 7.69 21.76
C GLN A 191 2.41 8.66 21.42
N VAL A 192 2.67 9.67 20.59
CA VAL A 192 1.64 10.63 20.13
C VAL A 192 0.46 9.92 19.47
N MET A 193 0.71 8.93 18.60
CA MET A 193 -0.34 8.17 17.92
C MET A 193 -1.22 7.38 18.89
N MET A 194 -0.59 6.66 19.80
CA MET A 194 -1.29 5.82 20.78
C MET A 194 -2.07 6.67 21.78
N ASP A 195 -1.48 7.75 22.28
CA ASP A 195 -2.10 8.66 23.24
C ASP A 195 -3.29 9.42 22.65
N ASN A 196 -3.23 9.77 21.36
CA ASN A 196 -4.35 10.37 20.63
C ASN A 196 -5.45 9.36 20.27
N LYS A 197 -5.38 8.12 20.78
CA LYS A 197 -6.35 7.06 20.54
C LYS A 197 -6.56 6.74 19.05
N LEU A 198 -5.50 6.89 18.26
CA LEU A 198 -5.51 6.55 16.84
C LEU A 198 -6.07 5.14 16.55
N PRO A 199 -5.75 4.07 17.32
CA PRO A 199 -6.33 2.75 17.08
C PRO A 199 -7.87 2.74 17.10
N VAL A 200 -8.47 3.49 18.03
CA VAL A 200 -9.92 3.60 18.18
C VAL A 200 -10.52 4.42 17.03
N GLU A 201 -9.88 5.54 16.66
CA GLU A 201 -10.31 6.34 15.52
C GLU A 201 -10.27 5.54 14.21
N LEU A 202 -9.19 4.79 13.98
CA LEU A 202 -9.04 3.95 12.79
C LEU A 202 -10.15 2.90 12.70
N LYS A 203 -10.53 2.30 13.83
CA LYS A 203 -11.58 1.28 13.88
C LYS A 203 -12.94 1.82 13.45
N GLY A 204 -13.17 3.14 13.60
CA GLY A 204 -14.39 3.82 13.15
C GLY A 204 -14.50 4.00 11.64
N PHE A 205 -13.39 3.92 10.88
CA PHE A 205 -13.44 4.12 9.43
C PHE A 205 -13.86 2.86 8.68
N LYS A 206 -14.80 3.02 7.76
CA LYS A 206 -15.27 1.96 6.88
C LYS A 206 -14.35 1.73 5.67
N HIS A 207 -13.75 2.79 5.14
CA HIS A 207 -12.92 2.71 3.93
C HIS A 207 -11.43 2.93 4.23
N LEU A 208 -10.58 2.19 3.51
CA LEU A 208 -9.12 2.28 3.64
C LEU A 208 -8.60 3.70 3.35
N LYS A 209 -9.24 4.39 2.38
CA LYS A 209 -8.90 5.77 1.99
C LYS A 209 -9.10 6.77 3.14
N ASP A 210 -10.14 6.59 3.95
CA ASP A 210 -10.46 7.47 5.08
C ASP A 210 -9.45 7.28 6.21
N ALA A 211 -9.13 6.02 6.52
CA ALA A 211 -8.07 5.65 7.45
C ALA A 211 -6.71 6.22 7.02
N ASN A 212 -6.42 6.23 5.71
CA ASN A 212 -5.22 6.85 5.15
C ASN A 212 -5.21 8.36 5.36
N GLY A 213 -6.35 9.01 5.11
CA GLY A 213 -6.60 10.41 5.39
C GLY A 213 -6.27 10.80 6.83
N ARG A 214 -6.80 10.05 7.80
CA ARG A 214 -6.56 10.27 9.23
C ARG A 214 -5.10 10.15 9.60
N LEU A 215 -4.41 9.12 9.13
CA LEU A 215 -2.98 8.94 9.37
C LEU A 215 -2.14 10.07 8.78
N CYS A 216 -2.56 10.64 7.65
CA CYS A 216 -1.92 11.77 7.01
C CYS A 216 -2.01 13.09 7.81
N LEU A 217 -2.65 13.11 9.00
CA LEU A 217 -2.57 14.24 9.91
C LEU A 217 -1.32 14.22 10.79
N TYR A 218 -0.67 13.07 10.95
CA TYR A 218 0.50 12.94 11.80
C TYR A 218 1.77 13.38 11.05
N PRO A 219 2.70 14.11 11.71
CA PRO A 219 3.96 14.51 11.09
C PRO A 219 4.73 13.29 10.62
N SER A 220 5.40 13.42 9.48
CA SER A 220 6.09 12.32 8.81
C SER A 220 5.23 11.10 8.40
N ILE A 221 3.90 11.19 8.55
CA ILE A 221 2.91 10.26 7.96
C ILE A 221 1.87 10.99 7.07
N GLY A 222 1.76 12.33 7.13
CA GLY A 222 1.13 13.28 6.16
C GLY A 222 2.01 14.16 5.24
N ALA A 223 1.42 14.78 4.21
CA ALA A 223 1.99 15.96 3.53
C ALA A 223 2.12 17.20 4.45
N PHE A 224 2.21 16.98 5.77
CA PHE A 224 2.39 17.96 6.81
C PHE A 224 3.88 18.19 7.06
N ILE A 225 4.53 18.78 6.06
CA ILE A 225 5.73 19.61 6.21
C ILE A 225 5.43 20.88 5.41
N ALA A 226 4.72 21.83 6.02
CA ALA A 226 4.63 23.20 5.56
C ALA A 226 4.10 24.12 6.68
N GLN A 227 4.72 24.11 7.86
CA GLN A 227 4.58 25.24 8.81
C GLN A 227 5.79 25.49 9.71
N GLN A 228 6.92 24.81 9.47
CA GLN A 228 8.20 25.23 10.02
C GLN A 228 9.21 25.36 8.87
N TYR A 229 9.73 26.59 8.73
CA TYR A 229 10.81 27.06 7.85
C TYR A 229 10.43 27.52 6.42
N VAL A 230 10.23 28.84 6.32
CA VAL A 230 10.82 29.81 5.36
C VAL A 230 10.73 29.52 3.85
N HIS A 231 10.00 30.42 3.16
CA HIS A 231 10.20 30.92 1.78
C HIS A 231 11.08 30.09 0.83
N HIS A 232 10.45 29.47 -0.19
CA HIS A 232 10.98 28.91 -1.47
C HIS A 232 10.59 27.45 -1.79
N ALA A 233 9.32 27.05 -1.65
CA ALA A 233 8.90 25.67 -1.97
C ALA A 233 7.67 25.53 -2.88
N LEU A 234 7.53 26.36 -3.92
CA LEU A 234 6.44 26.24 -4.90
C LEU A 234 6.60 25.11 -5.94
N VAL A 235 7.69 24.32 -5.91
CA VAL A 235 7.95 23.25 -6.90
C VAL A 235 8.14 21.86 -6.27
N LEU A 236 8.29 21.74 -4.95
CA LEU A 236 8.63 20.45 -4.31
C LEU A 236 7.45 19.67 -3.70
N ILE A 237 6.29 20.31 -3.50
CA ILE A 237 5.11 19.68 -2.86
C ILE A 237 4.53 18.53 -3.69
N ARG A 238 4.71 18.56 -5.03
CA ARG A 238 4.24 17.50 -5.93
C ARG A 238 5.15 16.25 -5.96
N LEU A 239 6.37 16.33 -5.43
CA LEU A 239 7.35 15.23 -5.43
C LEU A 239 7.53 14.58 -4.05
N SER A 240 7.32 15.31 -2.94
CA SER A 240 7.51 14.77 -1.58
C SER A 240 6.34 13.90 -1.08
N SER A 241 5.11 14.19 -1.51
CA SER A 241 3.88 13.48 -1.12
C SER A 241 3.84 12.02 -1.60
N SER A 242 4.57 11.69 -2.68
CA SER A 242 4.54 10.35 -3.31
C SER A 242 5.39 9.28 -2.62
N ARG A 243 6.57 9.63 -2.06
CA ARG A 243 7.41 8.62 -1.36
C ARG A 243 6.76 8.10 -0.09
N PHE A 244 5.83 8.90 0.40
CA PHE A 244 5.44 9.01 1.76
C PHE A 244 4.07 8.38 2.01
N ALA A 245 3.13 8.63 1.09
CA ALA A 245 1.85 7.90 1.01
C ALA A 245 2.02 6.37 1.01
N ARG A 246 3.17 5.86 0.50
CA ARG A 246 3.50 4.43 0.55
C ARG A 246 3.73 3.90 1.98
N HIS A 247 4.35 4.66 2.88
CA HIS A 247 4.59 4.17 4.23
C HIS A 247 3.27 4.04 4.99
N VAL A 248 2.42 5.07 4.90
CA VAL A 248 1.07 5.11 5.47
C VAL A 248 0.21 3.95 4.99
N ASN A 249 0.14 3.74 3.67
CA ASN A 249 -0.69 2.68 3.10
C ASN A 249 -0.19 1.31 3.57
N ARG A 250 1.13 1.11 3.66
CA ARG A 250 1.68 -0.17 4.10
C ARG A 250 1.39 -0.45 5.57
N LEU A 251 1.42 0.57 6.44
CA LEU A 251 0.97 0.47 7.82
C LEU A 251 -0.50 0.03 7.91
N LEU A 252 -1.40 0.68 7.18
CA LEU A 252 -2.83 0.31 7.18
C LEU A 252 -3.07 -1.11 6.66
N LEU A 253 -2.36 -1.51 5.62
CA LEU A 253 -2.45 -2.87 5.09
C LEU A 253 -1.91 -3.91 6.09
N ASP A 254 -0.88 -3.57 6.86
CA ASP A 254 -0.39 -4.44 7.94
C ASP A 254 -1.40 -4.49 9.10
N LEU A 255 -2.05 -3.37 9.43
CA LEU A 255 -3.17 -3.35 10.38
C LEU A 255 -4.39 -4.16 9.87
N ASN A 256 -4.67 -4.16 8.57
CA ASN A 256 -5.77 -4.90 7.95
C ASN A 256 -5.59 -6.44 8.03
N MET A 257 -4.38 -6.91 8.36
CA MET A 257 -4.11 -8.31 8.70
C MET A 257 -4.52 -8.67 10.14
N THR A 258 -4.83 -7.69 11.00
CA THR A 258 -5.41 -7.93 12.31
C THR A 258 -6.93 -8.15 12.19
N PRO A 259 -7.58 -8.90 13.11
CA PRO A 259 -9.01 -9.16 13.04
C PRO A 259 -9.90 -7.92 13.32
N HIS A 260 -9.32 -6.81 13.79
CA HIS A 260 -10.07 -5.60 14.16
C HIS A 260 -10.48 -4.74 12.97
N PHE A 261 -9.77 -4.85 11.84
CA PHE A 261 -10.04 -4.07 10.65
C PHE A 261 -10.51 -4.97 9.50
N LYS A 262 -11.43 -4.43 8.70
CA LYS A 262 -12.09 -5.14 7.59
C LYS A 262 -12.17 -4.26 6.35
N TRP A 263 -11.15 -3.45 6.11
CA TRP A 263 -11.12 -2.55 4.97
C TRP A 263 -10.99 -3.35 3.67
N SER A 264 -11.73 -2.92 2.65
CA SER A 264 -11.65 -3.48 1.31
C SER A 264 -10.37 -3.03 0.62
N GLU A 265 -9.53 -3.98 0.20
CA GLU A 265 -8.32 -3.71 -0.60
C GLU A 265 -8.64 -3.51 -2.10
N ARG A 266 -9.92 -3.55 -2.47
CA ARG A 266 -10.40 -3.46 -3.86
C ARG A 266 -10.78 -2.05 -4.29
N GLU A 267 -11.16 -1.20 -3.35
CA GLU A 267 -11.74 0.12 -3.64
C GLU A 267 -10.67 1.17 -3.93
N TRP A 268 -9.50 1.06 -3.32
CA TRP A 268 -8.50 2.12 -3.37
C TRP A 268 -7.09 1.62 -3.03
N ALA A 269 -6.07 2.25 -3.63
CA ALA A 269 -4.69 2.12 -3.17
C ALA A 269 -3.91 3.44 -3.34
N ALA A 270 -3.01 3.70 -2.39
CA ALA A 270 -2.10 4.84 -2.50
C ALA A 270 -1.01 4.57 -3.56
N LEU A 271 -1.08 5.27 -4.68
CA LEU A 271 -0.09 5.15 -5.76
C LEU A 271 1.24 5.82 -5.37
N GLY A 272 2.31 5.04 -5.47
CA GLY A 272 3.68 5.49 -5.24
C GLY A 272 4.43 5.85 -6.52
N PRO A 273 5.69 6.31 -6.43
CA PRO A 273 6.44 6.78 -7.59
C PRO A 273 6.68 5.69 -8.64
N GLY A 274 6.81 4.43 -8.20
CA GLY A 274 6.99 3.27 -9.08
C GLY A 274 5.70 2.91 -9.82
N SER A 275 4.58 2.80 -9.11
CA SER A 275 3.27 2.52 -9.71
C SER A 275 2.82 3.64 -10.64
N SER A 276 2.91 4.91 -10.22
CA SER A 276 2.65 6.08 -11.09
C SER A 276 3.58 6.13 -12.32
N ALA A 277 4.87 5.76 -12.17
CA ALA A 277 5.77 5.65 -13.31
C ALA A 277 5.38 4.51 -14.27
N CYS A 278 4.90 3.38 -13.74
CA CYS A 278 4.37 2.29 -14.56
C CYS A 278 3.14 2.74 -15.34
N LEU A 279 2.18 3.40 -14.68
CA LEU A 279 0.98 3.93 -15.33
C LEU A 279 1.35 4.86 -16.49
N ARG A 280 2.31 5.77 -16.30
CA ARG A 280 2.81 6.60 -17.40
C ARG A 280 3.48 5.81 -18.53
N LYS A 281 4.18 4.71 -18.22
CA LYS A 281 4.74 3.81 -19.25
C LYS A 281 3.64 3.07 -20.01
N ILE A 282 2.53 2.74 -19.35
CA ILE A 282 1.39 2.03 -19.94
C ILE A 282 0.55 2.98 -20.80
N PHE A 283 0.08 4.08 -20.21
CA PHE A 283 -0.96 4.96 -20.75
C PHE A 283 -0.45 6.29 -21.32
N GLY A 284 0.87 6.51 -21.25
CA GLY A 284 1.50 7.77 -21.65
C GLY A 284 1.45 8.88 -20.58
N PRO A 285 2.09 10.04 -20.82
CA PRO A 285 2.24 11.09 -19.81
C PRO A 285 0.93 11.74 -19.34
N SER A 286 -0.10 11.76 -20.18
CA SER A 286 -1.41 12.39 -19.89
C SER A 286 -2.14 11.73 -18.73
N VAL A 287 -1.84 10.45 -18.42
CA VAL A 287 -2.45 9.72 -17.30
C VAL A 287 -2.12 10.30 -15.93
N SER A 288 -1.12 11.18 -15.82
CA SER A 288 -0.66 11.74 -14.53
C SER A 288 -1.75 12.50 -13.76
N ARG A 289 -2.87 12.86 -14.40
CA ARG A 289 -4.03 13.50 -13.78
C ARG A 289 -5.18 12.53 -13.45
N TYR A 290 -5.07 11.28 -13.92
CA TYR A 290 -6.12 10.25 -13.89
C TYR A 290 -5.56 8.92 -13.33
N GLU A 291 -4.57 9.00 -12.42
CA GLU A 291 -3.84 7.81 -11.99
C GLU A 291 -4.72 6.85 -11.17
N GLN A 292 -5.68 7.37 -10.39
CA GLN A 292 -6.61 6.56 -9.60
C GLN A 292 -7.65 5.89 -10.50
N GLU A 293 -8.16 6.60 -11.50
CA GLU A 293 -9.09 6.10 -12.50
C GLU A 293 -8.42 5.05 -13.39
N ALA A 294 -7.13 5.23 -13.70
CA ALA A 294 -6.32 4.23 -14.40
C ALA A 294 -6.15 2.96 -13.55
N LEU A 295 -5.91 3.08 -12.25
CA LEU A 295 -5.85 1.93 -11.33
C LEU A 295 -7.18 1.18 -11.30
N GLN A 296 -8.30 1.91 -11.17
CA GLN A 296 -9.64 1.34 -11.18
C GLN A 296 -9.93 0.62 -12.50
N TYR A 297 -9.60 1.24 -13.64
CA TYR A 297 -9.71 0.62 -14.95
C TYR A 297 -8.94 -0.72 -15.01
N LEU A 298 -7.70 -0.75 -14.53
CA LEU A 298 -6.89 -1.98 -14.51
C LEU A 298 -7.52 -3.06 -13.61
N TYR A 299 -8.12 -2.67 -12.48
CA TYR A 299 -8.81 -3.58 -11.58
C TYR A 299 -10.08 -4.16 -12.20
N GLU A 300 -10.92 -3.34 -12.82
CA GLU A 300 -12.20 -3.76 -13.41
C GLU A 300 -12.02 -4.60 -14.67
N SER A 301 -11.03 -4.26 -15.50
CA SER A 301 -10.76 -4.93 -16.77
C SER A 301 -9.86 -6.17 -16.65
N GLN A 302 -9.36 -6.49 -15.46
CA GLN A 302 -8.29 -7.48 -15.26
C GLN A 302 -8.58 -8.86 -15.89
N MET A 303 -9.82 -9.36 -15.76
CA MET A 303 -10.18 -10.69 -16.26
C MET A 303 -10.16 -10.73 -17.79
N SER A 304 -10.57 -9.65 -18.44
CA SER A 304 -10.49 -9.50 -19.90
C SER A 304 -9.03 -9.50 -20.36
N HIS A 305 -8.15 -8.80 -19.64
CA HIS A 305 -6.72 -8.79 -19.97
C HIS A 305 -6.05 -10.15 -19.79
N PHE A 306 -6.31 -10.87 -18.68
CA PHE A 306 -5.80 -12.23 -18.50
C PHE A 306 -6.28 -13.16 -19.63
N THR A 307 -7.59 -13.15 -19.92
CA THR A 307 -8.18 -14.01 -20.95
C THR A 307 -7.60 -13.73 -22.33
N ARG A 308 -7.46 -12.46 -22.71
CA ARG A 308 -6.88 -12.04 -23.99
C ARG A 308 -5.42 -12.48 -24.15
N LEU A 309 -4.67 -12.57 -23.06
CA LEU A 309 -3.29 -13.07 -23.06
C LEU A 309 -3.20 -14.61 -23.07
N GLY A 310 -4.33 -15.31 -23.13
CA GLY A 310 -4.37 -16.78 -23.07
C GLY A 310 -4.07 -17.33 -21.67
N ILE A 311 -4.14 -16.49 -20.62
CA ILE A 311 -3.94 -16.91 -19.24
C ILE A 311 -5.24 -17.58 -18.78
N VAL A 312 -5.20 -18.91 -18.66
CA VAL A 312 -6.37 -19.71 -18.31
C VAL A 312 -6.73 -19.56 -16.83
N LYS A 313 -7.96 -19.94 -16.46
CA LYS A 313 -8.56 -19.69 -15.13
C LYS A 313 -7.71 -20.15 -13.93
N ASN A 314 -6.92 -21.22 -14.07
CA ASN A 314 -6.03 -21.74 -13.03
C ASN A 314 -4.65 -21.07 -12.99
N GLN A 315 -4.30 -20.25 -13.99
CA GLN A 315 -3.10 -19.41 -14.03
C GLN A 315 -3.34 -18.00 -13.51
N VAL A 316 -4.60 -17.53 -13.52
CA VAL A 316 -4.96 -16.23 -12.96
C VAL A 316 -4.60 -16.23 -11.47
N PRO A 317 -3.84 -15.24 -10.98
CA PRO A 317 -3.46 -15.17 -9.58
C PRO A 317 -4.68 -15.30 -8.66
N ARG A 318 -4.53 -16.07 -7.59
CA ARG A 318 -5.56 -16.21 -6.56
C ARG A 318 -4.91 -16.23 -5.20
N LEU A 319 -5.45 -15.43 -4.27
CA LEU A 319 -4.90 -15.35 -2.92
C LEU A 319 -5.04 -16.69 -2.19
N CYS A 320 -6.26 -17.22 -2.13
CA CYS A 320 -6.59 -18.55 -1.60
C CYS A 320 -7.94 -19.02 -2.17
N ASP A 321 -8.32 -20.27 -1.91
CA ASP A 321 -9.55 -20.88 -2.44
C ASP A 321 -10.83 -20.18 -1.98
N ALA A 322 -10.80 -19.55 -0.80
CA ALA A 322 -11.91 -18.75 -0.27
C ALA A 322 -12.12 -17.40 -0.98
N ARG A 323 -11.19 -16.99 -1.86
CA ARG A 323 -11.26 -15.74 -2.62
C ARG A 323 -11.46 -16.03 -4.12
N PRO A 324 -12.16 -15.16 -4.87
CA PRO A 324 -12.24 -15.29 -6.32
C PRO A 324 -10.85 -15.18 -6.96
N ALA A 325 -10.69 -15.74 -8.16
CA ALA A 325 -9.49 -15.50 -8.96
C ALA A 325 -9.40 -14.01 -9.33
N GLY A 326 -8.18 -13.50 -9.36
CA GLY A 326 -7.88 -12.09 -9.58
C GLY A 326 -7.08 -11.47 -8.43
N VAL A 327 -6.83 -10.19 -8.59
CA VAL A 327 -6.02 -9.36 -7.72
C VAL A 327 -6.82 -8.15 -7.26
N SER A 328 -6.51 -7.64 -6.07
CA SER A 328 -7.09 -6.40 -5.54
C SER A 328 -6.43 -5.15 -6.13
N SER A 329 -6.99 -3.97 -5.89
CA SER A 329 -6.38 -2.70 -6.30
C SER A 329 -5.02 -2.47 -5.62
N VAL A 330 -4.87 -2.94 -4.38
CA VAL A 330 -3.59 -2.94 -3.65
C VAL A 330 -2.55 -3.86 -4.30
N ASP A 331 -2.96 -5.05 -4.74
CA ASP A 331 -2.08 -6.00 -5.45
C ASP A 331 -1.66 -5.45 -6.82
N ILE A 332 -2.56 -4.73 -7.52
CA ILE A 332 -2.25 -4.05 -8.79
C ILE A 332 -1.27 -2.90 -8.56
N GLU A 333 -1.46 -2.05 -7.54
CA GLU A 333 -0.49 -0.99 -7.16
C GLU A 333 0.90 -1.59 -6.95
N HIS A 334 0.96 -2.67 -6.17
CA HIS A 334 2.19 -3.35 -5.86
C HIS A 334 2.85 -3.94 -7.12
N SER A 335 2.05 -4.61 -7.96
CA SER A 335 2.51 -5.21 -9.21
C SER A 335 2.94 -4.16 -10.24
N LEU A 336 2.33 -2.97 -10.26
CA LEU A 336 2.75 -1.84 -11.09
C LEU A 336 4.16 -1.37 -10.69
N CYS A 337 4.48 -1.28 -9.39
CA CYS A 337 5.82 -0.93 -8.96
C CYS A 337 6.88 -1.93 -9.47
N GLU A 338 6.59 -3.22 -9.37
CA GLU A 338 7.51 -4.27 -9.81
C GLU A 338 7.57 -4.41 -11.32
N CYS A 339 6.43 -4.26 -12.01
CA CYS A 339 6.36 -4.24 -13.46
C CYS A 339 7.13 -3.04 -14.02
N GLU A 340 7.10 -1.87 -13.38
CA GLU A 340 7.93 -0.73 -13.80
C GLU A 340 9.41 -1.08 -13.75
N LYS A 341 9.84 -1.80 -12.71
CA LYS A 341 11.22 -2.28 -12.54
C LYS A 341 11.59 -3.31 -13.61
N TYR A 342 10.74 -4.31 -13.81
CA TYR A 342 10.89 -5.35 -14.84
C TYR A 342 10.97 -4.73 -16.24
N SER A 343 10.12 -3.74 -16.53
CA SER A 343 10.03 -3.08 -17.82
C SER A 343 11.33 -2.38 -18.21
N ARG A 344 12.18 -2.00 -17.24
CA ARG A 344 13.47 -1.35 -17.51
C ARG A 344 14.41 -2.28 -18.28
N GLY A 345 14.42 -3.58 -17.93
CA GLY A 345 15.18 -4.61 -18.65
C GLY A 345 14.46 -5.10 -19.90
N ARG A 346 13.14 -5.27 -19.83
CA ARG A 346 12.34 -5.82 -20.93
C ARG A 346 12.18 -4.86 -22.12
N PHE A 347 11.97 -3.58 -21.84
CA PHE A 347 11.71 -2.51 -22.82
C PHE A 347 12.63 -1.30 -22.58
N PRO A 348 13.94 -1.42 -22.87
CA PRO A 348 14.91 -0.35 -22.61
C PRO A 348 14.63 0.95 -23.40
N HIS A 349 13.81 0.88 -24.45
CA HIS A 349 13.36 2.03 -25.23
C HIS A 349 12.16 2.78 -24.60
N ILE A 350 11.36 2.13 -23.75
CA ILE A 350 10.26 2.77 -23.00
C ILE A 350 10.84 3.32 -21.69
N LYS A 351 11.48 4.49 -21.79
CA LYS A 351 12.26 5.06 -20.70
C LYS A 351 11.37 5.71 -19.64
N GLY A 352 11.74 5.50 -18.37
CA GLY A 352 11.26 6.28 -17.22
C GLY A 352 12.44 6.99 -16.55
N LYS A 353 12.21 7.58 -15.37
CA LYS A 353 13.28 8.23 -14.58
C LYS A 353 14.39 7.25 -14.16
N ARG A 354 14.05 5.97 -13.98
CA ARG A 354 14.99 4.90 -13.61
C ARG A 354 15.17 3.93 -14.77
N THR A 355 16.41 3.53 -15.03
CA THR A 355 16.79 2.69 -16.18
C THR A 355 17.42 1.36 -15.78
N VAL A 356 17.95 1.25 -14.56
CA VAL A 356 18.54 0.03 -14.03
C VAL A 356 17.45 -0.82 -13.34
N VAL A 357 17.41 -2.12 -13.60
CA VAL A 357 16.43 -3.05 -12.98
C VAL A 357 16.67 -3.13 -11.47
N GLY A 358 17.89 -3.49 -11.05
CA GLY A 358 18.27 -3.58 -9.65
C GLY A 358 19.61 -4.27 -9.50
N ARG A 359 19.95 -4.64 -8.27
CA ARG A 359 21.10 -5.51 -7.99
C ARG A 359 20.73 -6.97 -8.30
N PRO A 360 21.70 -7.82 -8.69
CA PRO A 360 21.45 -9.23 -8.92
C PRO A 360 20.76 -9.91 -7.74
N TYR A 361 19.86 -10.84 -8.04
CA TYR A 361 19.20 -11.66 -7.04
C TYR A 361 20.18 -12.64 -6.41
N VAL A 362 20.14 -12.74 -5.08
CA VAL A 362 20.80 -13.80 -4.32
C VAL A 362 19.71 -14.67 -3.71
N GLN A 363 19.74 -15.96 -4.04
CA GLN A 363 18.74 -16.91 -3.59
C GLN A 363 18.81 -17.09 -2.08
N ASN A 364 17.67 -16.94 -1.40
CA ASN A 364 17.52 -17.41 -0.03
C ASN A 364 17.06 -18.89 -0.05
N ARG A 365 17.82 -19.75 0.63
CA ARG A 365 17.57 -21.20 0.71
C ARG A 365 16.60 -21.58 1.82
N GLU A 366 16.21 -20.63 2.67
CA GLU A 366 15.14 -20.85 3.65
C GLU A 366 13.82 -21.18 2.94
N ARG A 367 13.05 -22.10 3.52
CA ARG A 367 11.69 -22.39 3.05
C ARG A 367 10.85 -21.13 3.16
N ILE A 368 10.11 -20.82 2.10
CA ILE A 368 9.17 -19.71 2.13
C ILE A 368 7.94 -20.08 2.95
N THR A 369 7.33 -19.06 3.54
CA THR A 369 6.05 -19.16 4.25
C THR A 369 4.96 -18.50 3.42
N ALA A 370 3.74 -19.01 3.51
CA ALA A 370 2.56 -18.47 2.83
C ALA A 370 1.33 -18.49 3.75
N GLU A 371 1.52 -18.03 4.98
CA GLU A 371 0.43 -17.96 5.95
C GLU A 371 -0.45 -16.74 5.69
N LEU A 372 -1.75 -16.88 5.89
CA LEU A 372 -2.72 -15.81 5.73
C LEU A 372 -3.34 -15.42 7.07
N PRO A 373 -3.83 -14.17 7.22
CA PRO A 373 -4.67 -13.80 8.34
C PRO A 373 -5.90 -14.70 8.42
N SER A 374 -6.23 -15.18 9.62
CA SER A 374 -7.30 -16.19 9.79
C SER A 374 -8.66 -15.68 9.32
N HIS A 375 -8.97 -14.39 9.51
CA HIS A 375 -10.21 -13.77 9.03
C HIS A 375 -10.28 -13.60 7.51
N TRP A 376 -9.15 -13.75 6.80
CA TRP A 376 -9.13 -13.71 5.33
C TRP A 376 -9.47 -15.06 4.69
N LEU A 377 -9.39 -16.16 5.45
CA LEU A 377 -9.73 -17.51 5.00
C LEU A 377 -11.25 -17.76 4.94
N GLN A 378 -12.05 -16.85 5.49
CA GLN A 378 -13.49 -16.87 5.37
C GLN A 378 -13.92 -16.17 4.08
N PRO A 379 -15.01 -16.61 3.41
CA PRO A 379 -15.57 -15.85 2.30
C PRO A 379 -15.81 -14.40 2.71
N LEU A 380 -15.48 -13.44 1.83
CA LEU A 380 -15.88 -12.04 2.08
C LEU A 380 -17.41 -12.03 2.20
N PRO A 381 -17.99 -11.44 3.26
CA PRO A 381 -19.41 -11.14 3.25
C PRO A 381 -19.70 -10.37 1.97
N LYS A 382 -20.82 -10.66 1.30
CA LYS A 382 -21.30 -9.73 0.27
C LYS A 382 -21.43 -8.39 0.98
N PRO A 383 -20.73 -7.33 0.52
CA PRO A 383 -20.95 -6.02 1.10
C PRO A 383 -22.46 -5.76 0.99
N PRO A 384 -23.10 -5.25 2.06
CA PRO A 384 -24.47 -4.80 1.92
C PRO A 384 -24.50 -3.84 0.73
N PRO A 385 -25.56 -3.86 -0.11
CA PRO A 385 -25.70 -2.83 -1.13
C PRO A 385 -25.45 -1.49 -0.45
N PRO A 386 -24.66 -0.58 -1.07
CA PRO A 386 -24.45 0.73 -0.49
C PRO A 386 -25.82 1.27 -0.13
N PRO A 387 -26.01 1.82 1.09
CA PRO A 387 -27.29 2.43 1.42
C PRO A 387 -27.61 3.38 0.27
N ALA A 388 -28.84 3.30 -0.25
CA ALA A 388 -29.25 4.26 -1.26
C ALA A 388 -28.86 5.63 -0.72
N PRO A 389 -28.12 6.45 -1.50
CA PRO A 389 -27.72 7.74 -1.00
C PRO A 389 -28.97 8.44 -0.47
N PRO A 390 -28.89 9.07 0.72
CA PRO A 390 -30.05 9.74 1.29
C PRO A 390 -30.63 10.66 0.21
N ALA A 391 -31.96 10.71 0.12
CA ALA A 391 -32.64 11.57 -0.83
C ALA A 391 -32.01 12.96 -0.74
N VAL A 392 -31.57 13.49 -1.87
CA VAL A 392 -30.94 14.80 -1.88
C VAL A 392 -31.95 15.77 -1.31
N HIS A 393 -31.63 16.39 -0.19
CA HIS A 393 -32.60 17.21 0.47
C HIS A 393 -32.87 18.43 -0.42
N GLU A 394 -34.14 18.72 -0.70
CA GLU A 394 -34.50 19.85 -1.55
C GLU A 394 -34.91 21.02 -0.68
N ALA A 395 -34.13 22.10 -0.72
CA ALA A 395 -34.55 23.40 -0.22
C ALA A 395 -34.83 24.28 -1.44
N ASN A 396 -36.09 24.71 -1.61
CA ASN A 396 -36.53 25.53 -2.75
C ASN A 396 -36.27 24.88 -4.13
N GLY A 397 -36.35 23.55 -4.23
CA GLY A 397 -36.08 22.81 -5.47
C GLY A 397 -34.59 22.70 -5.83
N VAL A 398 -33.69 23.10 -4.93
CA VAL A 398 -32.24 22.91 -5.09
C VAL A 398 -31.79 21.72 -4.25
N PRO A 399 -31.16 20.69 -4.87
CA PRO A 399 -30.58 19.57 -4.14
C PRO A 399 -29.40 20.01 -3.26
N PHE A 400 -29.41 19.66 -1.96
CA PHE A 400 -28.26 19.77 -1.07
C PHE A 400 -27.77 18.41 -0.55
N TYR A 401 -26.44 18.30 -0.41
CA TYR A 401 -25.73 17.09 0.02
C TYR A 401 -25.03 17.35 1.35
N GLU A 402 -25.11 16.41 2.28
CA GLU A 402 -24.46 16.51 3.58
C GLU A 402 -23.04 15.92 3.53
N VAL A 403 -22.08 16.69 4.04
CA VAL A 403 -20.69 16.23 4.21
C VAL A 403 -20.60 15.36 5.46
N SER A 404 -20.16 14.12 5.31
CA SER A 404 -19.90 13.21 6.44
C SER A 404 -18.61 13.58 7.18
N HIS A 405 -17.50 13.70 6.45
CA HIS A 405 -16.20 14.06 7.01
C HIS A 405 -15.20 14.46 5.93
N ILE A 406 -14.09 15.10 6.33
CA ILE A 406 -12.94 15.35 5.47
C ILE A 406 -12.06 14.10 5.40
N VAL A 407 -11.73 13.68 4.19
CA VAL A 407 -10.87 12.52 3.87
C VAL A 407 -9.42 12.97 3.67
N ALA A 408 -9.18 14.13 3.07
CA ALA A 408 -7.82 14.62 2.84
C ALA A 408 -7.76 16.14 2.72
N GLU A 409 -6.59 16.72 2.97
CA GLU A 409 -6.31 18.15 2.80
C GLU A 409 -5.16 18.35 1.81
N ARG A 410 -5.25 19.40 0.99
CA ARG A 410 -4.18 19.89 0.10
C ARG A 410 -4.01 21.40 0.32
N ASN A 411 -2.81 21.80 0.73
CA ASN A 411 -2.47 23.22 0.81
C ASN A 411 -1.96 23.73 -0.55
N VAL A 412 -2.87 24.31 -1.34
CA VAL A 412 -2.57 25.05 -2.58
C VAL A 412 -3.34 26.36 -2.52
N GLU A 413 -2.65 27.48 -2.30
CA GLU A 413 -3.09 28.90 -2.30
C GLU A 413 -4.28 29.31 -1.40
N SER A 414 -5.26 28.45 -1.12
CA SER A 414 -6.45 28.75 -0.31
C SER A 414 -7.03 27.56 0.46
N GLY A 415 -6.28 26.46 0.62
CA GLY A 415 -6.73 25.23 1.29
C GLY A 415 -7.83 24.50 0.49
N ARG A 416 -7.59 23.22 0.16
CA ARG A 416 -8.61 22.35 -0.43
C ARG A 416 -8.78 21.09 0.39
N TYR A 417 -10.02 20.64 0.53
CA TYR A 417 -10.42 19.51 1.35
C TYR A 417 -11.20 18.51 0.51
N LEU A 418 -10.76 17.25 0.49
CA LEU A 418 -11.49 16.16 -0.12
C LEU A 418 -12.54 15.69 0.89
N VAL A 419 -13.81 15.74 0.53
CA VAL A 419 -14.92 15.40 1.42
C VAL A 419 -15.57 14.07 1.02
N ARG A 420 -16.02 13.33 2.03
CA ARG A 420 -16.91 12.17 1.89
C ARG A 420 -18.34 12.62 2.20
N TRP A 421 -19.27 12.29 1.33
CA TRP A 421 -20.69 12.58 1.53
C TRP A 421 -21.39 11.51 2.37
N VAL A 422 -22.42 11.88 3.12
CA VAL A 422 -23.23 10.94 3.92
C VAL A 422 -23.90 9.92 3.00
N GLY A 423 -23.60 8.65 3.18
CA GLY A 423 -24.19 7.54 2.41
C GLY A 423 -23.47 7.19 1.10
N TYR A 424 -22.49 7.98 0.67
CA TYR A 424 -21.76 7.76 -0.59
C TYR A 424 -20.39 7.09 -0.37
N GLY A 425 -19.82 6.51 -1.43
CA GLY A 425 -18.53 5.83 -1.40
C GLY A 425 -17.35 6.73 -1.80
N PRO A 426 -16.10 6.21 -1.71
CA PRO A 426 -14.88 6.92 -2.11
C PRO A 426 -14.84 7.41 -3.56
N GLU A 427 -15.67 6.84 -4.43
CA GLU A 427 -15.86 7.18 -5.85
C GLU A 427 -16.54 8.55 -6.05
N ASP A 428 -17.33 8.99 -5.07
CA ASP A 428 -18.08 10.26 -5.11
C ASP A 428 -17.38 11.40 -4.34
N ASP A 429 -16.20 11.12 -3.77
CA ASP A 429 -15.44 12.12 -3.01
C ASP A 429 -15.08 13.34 -3.87
N TRP A 430 -15.32 14.55 -3.35
CA TRP A 430 -15.10 15.79 -4.10
C TRP A 430 -14.19 16.78 -3.36
N TRP A 431 -13.43 17.59 -4.10
CA TRP A 431 -12.59 18.64 -3.50
C TRP A 431 -13.38 19.93 -3.35
N LEU A 432 -13.56 20.39 -2.11
CA LEU A 432 -14.11 21.70 -1.75
C LEU A 432 -13.00 22.64 -1.27
N THR A 433 -13.25 23.94 -1.38
CA THR A 433 -12.46 25.01 -0.78
C THR A 433 -12.84 25.20 0.68
N GLU A 434 -11.98 25.88 1.45
CA GLU A 434 -12.28 26.23 2.84
C GLU A 434 -13.59 27.00 2.98
N LYS A 435 -13.79 28.03 2.13
CA LYS A 435 -15.00 28.85 2.13
C LYS A 435 -16.28 28.04 1.88
N GLU A 436 -16.25 27.12 0.90
CA GLU A 436 -17.39 26.24 0.62
C GLU A 436 -17.74 25.35 1.83
N LEU A 437 -16.74 24.94 2.61
CA LEU A 437 -16.96 24.21 3.85
C LEU A 437 -17.43 25.10 4.99
N GLU A 438 -16.91 26.32 5.14
CA GLU A 438 -17.39 27.26 6.15
C GLU A 438 -18.88 27.59 5.96
N ASP A 439 -19.30 27.82 4.71
CA ASP A 439 -20.66 28.19 4.35
C ASP A 439 -21.66 27.01 4.50
N GLY A 440 -21.22 25.77 4.26
CA GLY A 440 -22.11 24.60 4.16
C GLY A 440 -21.91 23.47 5.17
N ALA A 441 -20.72 23.36 5.78
CA ALA A 441 -20.33 22.24 6.65
C ALA A 441 -19.24 22.65 7.67
N GLY A 442 -19.39 23.84 8.28
CA GLY A 442 -18.35 24.44 9.13
C GLY A 442 -17.96 23.57 10.34
N GLU A 443 -18.90 22.80 10.88
CA GLU A 443 -18.65 21.84 11.96
C GLU A 443 -17.64 20.76 11.55
N VAL A 444 -17.71 20.26 10.31
CA VAL A 444 -16.79 19.23 9.79
C VAL A 444 -15.36 19.79 9.67
N LEU A 445 -15.24 21.03 9.19
CA LEU A 445 -13.96 21.73 9.13
C LEU A 445 -13.39 21.96 10.54
N GLN A 446 -14.24 22.36 11.48
CA GLN A 446 -13.85 22.52 12.88
C GLN A 446 -13.36 21.20 13.50
N MET A 447 -14.05 20.08 13.26
CA MET A 447 -13.61 18.75 13.74
C MET A 447 -12.24 18.35 13.18
N TRP A 448 -12.00 18.64 11.90
CA TRP A 448 -10.72 18.38 11.25
C TRP A 448 -9.59 19.20 11.87
N ASN A 449 -9.81 20.51 12.04
CA ASN A 449 -8.84 21.42 12.66
C ASN A 449 -8.60 21.08 14.15
N ASN A 450 -9.65 20.78 14.91
CA ASN A 450 -9.55 20.32 16.29
C ASN A 450 -8.69 19.05 16.42
N THR A 451 -8.76 18.14 15.43
CA THR A 451 -7.89 16.97 15.44
C THR A 451 -6.42 17.36 15.23
N LYS A 452 -6.13 18.23 14.26
CA LYS A 452 -4.76 18.76 14.04
C LYS A 452 -4.21 19.41 15.29
N ASP A 453 -5.01 20.25 15.95
CA ASP A 453 -4.64 20.93 17.19
C ASP A 453 -4.39 19.96 18.33
N ARG A 454 -5.22 18.92 18.48
CA ARG A 454 -5.03 17.88 19.50
C ARG A 454 -3.71 17.13 19.29
N ILE A 455 -3.38 16.78 18.04
CA ILE A 455 -2.11 16.15 17.68
C ILE A 455 -0.93 17.09 18.01
N ASN A 456 -1.02 18.36 17.59
CA ASN A 456 0.02 19.35 17.85
C ASN A 456 0.25 19.59 19.34
N LYS A 457 -0.81 19.74 20.14
CA LYS A 457 -0.72 19.86 21.60
C LYS A 457 0.00 18.67 22.24
N ARG A 458 -0.24 17.45 21.75
CA ARG A 458 0.46 16.25 22.26
C ARG A 458 1.94 16.28 21.88
N ILE A 459 2.28 16.73 20.67
CA ILE A 459 3.67 16.89 20.23
C ILE A 459 4.39 17.95 21.06
N GLU A 460 3.75 19.10 21.30
CA GLU A 460 4.29 20.17 22.13
C GLU A 460 4.51 19.71 23.57
N ALA A 461 3.60 18.91 24.14
CA ALA A 461 3.75 18.36 25.49
C ALA A 461 4.91 17.35 25.65
N LEU A 462 5.51 16.87 24.55
CA LEU A 462 6.70 16.02 24.61
C LEU A 462 8.01 16.81 24.65
N ARG A 463 8.00 18.07 24.21
CA ARG A 463 9.15 18.98 24.22
C ARG A 463 9.31 19.60 25.60
#